data_AF-A0A6B8VTG0-F1
#
_entry.id   AF-A0A6B8VTG0-F1
#
_cell.length_a   1.000
_cell.length_b   1.000
_cell.length_c   1.000
_cell.angle_alpha   90.00
_cell.angle_beta   90.00
_cell.angle_gamma   90.00
#
_symmetry.space_group_name_H-M   'P 1'
#
loop_
_entity.id
_entity.type
_entity.pdbx_description
1 polymer ?
#
loop_
_entity_poly.entity_id
_entity_poly.type
_entity_poly.pdbx_seq_one_letter_code
_entity_poly.pdbx_strand_id
1 'polypeptide(L)'
;MQAWWLYSLGVLLSVSAMLLSLNPGGLPLFWLMPWVLLLLLFSLTWVVTLLHRHAVRALWGSALVCVVSAAVVLAGVPFQVHWNFVKPDLERALETGTCPDRAGLSKVHYCSTVVGERAFNFGTGFIDQSYVLRTTVEPVANGPDQLVRVKKIDTDWYVVVREF
;
A
#
# COMPACT_ATOMS: atom_id res chain seq x y z
N MET A 1 38.11 -14.19 -9.12
CA MET A 1 37.08 -13.55 -8.27
C MET A 1 36.51 -12.29 -8.94
N GLN A 2 35.81 -12.39 -10.09
CA GLN A 2 35.55 -11.18 -10.90
C GLN A 2 34.28 -11.16 -11.78
N ALA A 3 33.26 -11.98 -11.49
CA ALA A 3 32.02 -11.99 -12.29
C ALA A 3 30.75 -11.46 -11.55
N TRP A 4 30.83 -11.27 -10.24
CA TRP A 4 29.70 -10.91 -9.37
C TRP A 4 29.11 -9.51 -9.64
N TRP A 5 29.90 -8.56 -10.13
CA TRP A 5 29.43 -7.21 -10.48
C TRP A 5 28.52 -7.19 -11.73
N LEU A 6 28.74 -8.11 -12.68
CA LEU A 6 27.91 -8.22 -13.89
C LEU A 6 26.50 -8.74 -13.58
N TYR A 7 26.37 -9.65 -12.60
CA TYR A 7 25.07 -10.12 -12.14
C TYR A 7 24.28 -9.02 -11.43
N SER A 8 24.94 -8.24 -10.57
CA SER A 8 24.30 -7.09 -9.91
C SER A 8 23.83 -6.04 -10.92
N LEU A 9 24.64 -5.77 -11.96
CA LEU A 9 24.29 -4.83 -13.03
C LEU A 9 23.09 -5.32 -13.87
N GLY A 10 23.01 -6.63 -14.13
CA GLY A 10 21.89 -7.24 -14.85
C GLY A 10 20.57 -7.18 -14.08
N VAL A 11 20.60 -7.43 -12.76
CA VAL A 11 19.42 -7.29 -11.89
C VAL A 11 18.98 -5.82 -11.80
N LEU A 12 19.94 -4.90 -11.67
CA LEU A 12 19.75 -3.44 -11.74
C LEU A 12 18.96 -3.01 -12.98
N LEU A 13 19.40 -3.45 -14.16
CA LEU A 13 18.77 -3.11 -15.44
C LEU A 13 17.38 -3.73 -15.57
N SER A 14 17.20 -4.96 -15.12
CA SER A 14 15.93 -5.69 -15.25
C SER A 14 14.85 -5.12 -14.33
N VAL A 15 15.19 -4.80 -13.09
CA VAL A 15 14.27 -4.17 -12.11
C VAL A 15 13.93 -2.75 -12.54
N SER A 16 14.90 -1.99 -13.08
CA SER A 16 14.68 -0.64 -13.59
C SER A 16 13.72 -0.65 -14.80
N ALA A 17 13.91 -1.59 -15.73
CA ALA A 17 13.04 -1.73 -16.91
C ALA A 17 11.61 -2.15 -16.55
N MET A 18 11.45 -3.07 -15.59
CA MET A 18 10.13 -3.52 -15.12
C MET A 18 9.35 -2.40 -14.41
N LEU A 19 10.03 -1.51 -13.69
CA LEU A 19 9.37 -0.42 -12.95
C LEU A 19 9.05 0.79 -13.84
N LEU A 20 9.86 1.04 -14.88
CA LEU A 20 9.56 2.05 -15.91
C LEU A 20 8.30 1.72 -16.73
N SER A 21 7.98 0.42 -16.91
CA SER A 21 6.76 0.02 -17.62
C SER A 21 5.48 0.20 -16.80
N LEU A 22 5.59 0.39 -15.48
CA LEU A 22 4.45 0.42 -14.55
C LEU A 22 3.90 1.82 -14.25
N ASN A 23 4.52 2.92 -14.71
CA ASN A 23 4.08 4.27 -14.31
C ASN A 23 4.26 5.35 -15.40
N PRO A 24 3.17 5.83 -16.05
CA PRO A 24 3.25 6.90 -17.06
C PRO A 24 3.28 8.34 -16.49
N GLY A 25 3.52 8.58 -15.19
CA GLY A 25 3.40 9.96 -14.65
C GLY A 25 4.01 10.32 -13.29
N GLY A 26 5.02 9.60 -12.78
CA GLY A 26 5.51 9.81 -11.39
C GLY A 26 6.94 10.36 -11.26
N LEU A 27 7.14 11.66 -11.50
CA LEU A 27 8.43 12.37 -11.31
C LEU A 27 9.08 12.27 -9.89
N PRO A 28 8.34 12.26 -8.76
CA PRO A 28 8.98 12.26 -7.44
C PRO A 28 9.52 10.88 -7.02
N LEU A 29 8.93 9.78 -7.51
CA LEU A 29 9.44 8.43 -7.25
C LEU A 29 10.72 8.12 -8.05
N PHE A 30 10.88 8.72 -9.23
CA PHE A 30 12.07 8.56 -10.07
C PHE A 30 13.34 9.08 -9.40
N TRP A 31 13.25 10.15 -8.60
CA TRP A 31 14.39 10.71 -7.87
C TRP A 31 14.80 9.89 -6.64
N LEU A 32 13.85 9.22 -5.99
CA LEU A 32 14.12 8.33 -4.86
C LEU A 32 14.58 6.94 -5.29
N MET A 33 14.29 6.56 -6.54
CA MET A 33 14.59 5.23 -7.09
C MET A 33 16.08 4.84 -7.03
N PRO A 34 17.05 5.71 -7.40
CA PRO A 34 18.47 5.36 -7.34
C PRO A 34 18.93 5.13 -5.89
N TRP A 35 18.36 5.86 -4.94
CA TRP A 35 18.70 5.78 -3.51
C TRP A 35 18.16 4.50 -2.88
N VAL A 36 16.90 4.15 -3.16
CA VAL A 36 16.32 2.88 -2.70
C VAL A 36 17.09 1.71 -3.27
N LEU A 37 17.48 1.80 -4.54
CA LEU A 37 18.17 0.73 -5.23
C LEU A 37 19.64 0.61 -4.77
N LEU A 38 20.31 1.72 -4.48
CA LEU A 38 21.61 1.74 -3.79
C LEU A 38 21.54 1.13 -2.39
N LEU A 39 20.54 1.48 -1.59
CA LEU A 39 20.34 0.92 -0.24
C LEU A 39 20.08 -0.59 -0.30
N LEU A 40 19.32 -1.05 -1.30
CA LEU A 40 19.03 -2.46 -1.50
C LEU A 40 20.26 -3.25 -1.96
N LEU A 41 21.10 -2.67 -2.82
CA LEU A 41 22.38 -3.26 -3.22
C LEU A 41 23.40 -3.26 -2.08
N PHE A 42 23.44 -2.20 -1.28
CA PHE A 42 24.32 -2.11 -0.13
C PHE A 42 23.91 -3.12 0.95
N SER A 43 22.60 -3.29 1.19
CA SER A 43 22.11 -4.31 2.12
C SER A 43 22.38 -5.72 1.61
N LEU A 44 22.17 -6.02 0.31
CA LEU A 44 22.50 -7.31 -0.29
C LEU A 44 24.00 -7.63 -0.22
N THR A 45 24.86 -6.68 -0.56
CA THR A 45 26.31 -6.88 -0.47
C THR A 45 26.77 -7.06 0.97
N TRP A 46 26.21 -6.30 1.91
CA TRP A 46 26.50 -6.46 3.34
C TRP A 46 26.04 -7.83 3.87
N VAL A 47 24.84 -8.28 3.49
CA VAL A 47 24.29 -9.61 3.82
C VAL A 47 25.15 -10.72 3.21
N VAL A 48 25.62 -10.60 1.97
CA VAL A 48 26.52 -11.58 1.33
C VAL A 48 27.88 -11.63 2.02
N THR A 49 28.43 -10.48 2.41
CA THR A 49 29.70 -10.41 3.16
C THR A 49 29.58 -11.05 4.54
N LEU A 50 28.43 -10.88 5.21
CA LEU A 50 28.10 -11.52 6.48
C LEU A 50 27.86 -13.03 6.33
N LEU A 51 27.19 -13.47 5.27
CA LEU A 51 26.99 -14.88 4.90
C LEU A 51 28.33 -15.60 4.68
N HIS A 52 29.30 -14.93 4.04
CA HIS A 52 30.60 -15.54 3.77
C HIS A 52 31.46 -15.74 5.03
N ARG A 53 31.24 -14.95 6.10
CA ARG A 53 32.00 -15.06 7.36
C ARG A 53 31.28 -15.88 8.45
N HIS A 54 29.94 -15.92 8.43
CA HIS A 54 29.14 -16.66 9.42
C HIS A 54 27.90 -17.30 8.78
N ALA A 55 28.13 -18.24 7.86
CA ALA A 55 27.10 -18.87 7.02
C ALA A 55 25.86 -19.37 7.79
N VAL A 56 26.03 -19.89 9.01
CA VAL A 56 24.90 -20.38 9.81
C VAL A 56 24.07 -19.23 10.41
N ARG A 57 24.69 -18.16 10.94
CA ARG A 57 23.94 -17.04 11.57
C ARG A 57 23.26 -16.12 10.57
N ALA A 58 23.84 -15.97 9.38
CA ALA A 58 23.27 -15.10 8.35
C ALA A 58 22.08 -15.74 7.59
N LEU A 59 21.98 -17.08 7.57
CA LEU A 59 20.76 -17.79 7.14
C LEU A 59 19.58 -17.48 8.06
N TRP A 60 19.79 -17.45 9.38
CA TRP A 60 18.76 -17.04 10.33
C TRP A 60 18.38 -15.56 10.18
N GLY A 61 19.36 -14.68 9.94
CA GLY A 61 19.10 -13.24 9.71
C GLY A 61 18.28 -12.97 8.44
N SER A 62 18.60 -13.64 7.32
CA SER A 62 17.85 -13.50 6.07
C SER A 62 16.45 -14.09 6.16
N ALA A 63 16.31 -15.27 6.80
CA ALA A 63 14.99 -15.84 7.09
C ALA A 63 14.15 -14.90 7.97
N LEU A 64 14.74 -14.30 9.01
CA LEU A 64 14.06 -13.34 9.87
C LEU A 64 13.61 -12.10 9.07
N VAL A 65 14.46 -11.53 8.21
CA VAL A 65 14.09 -10.38 7.38
C VAL A 65 12.96 -10.75 6.43
N CYS A 66 13.01 -11.89 5.76
CA CYS A 66 11.91 -12.35 4.90
C CYS A 66 10.61 -12.54 5.67
N VAL A 67 10.66 -13.13 6.87
CA VAL A 67 9.49 -13.31 7.74
C VAL A 67 8.95 -11.97 8.22
N VAL A 68 9.81 -11.03 8.62
CA VAL A 68 9.39 -9.69 9.06
C VAL A 68 8.81 -8.90 7.89
N SER A 69 9.42 -8.93 6.70
CA SER A 69 8.87 -8.28 5.50
C SER A 69 7.53 -8.89 5.10
N ALA A 70 7.41 -10.23 5.12
CA ALA A 70 6.14 -10.91 4.88
C ALA A 70 5.10 -10.56 5.94
N ALA A 71 5.49 -10.49 7.23
CA ALA A 71 4.61 -10.10 8.31
C ALA A 71 4.14 -8.64 8.18
N VAL A 72 4.99 -7.72 7.74
CA VAL A 72 4.61 -6.33 7.48
C VAL A 72 3.64 -6.23 6.29
N VAL A 73 3.89 -7.00 5.22
CA VAL A 73 2.98 -7.07 4.07
C VAL A 73 1.63 -7.69 4.46
N LEU A 74 1.64 -8.75 5.26
CA LEU A 74 0.45 -9.45 5.74
C LEU A 74 -0.33 -8.66 6.79
N ALA A 75 0.36 -7.92 7.67
CA ALA A 75 -0.28 -7.08 8.68
C ALA A 75 -1.01 -5.88 8.05
N GLY A 76 -0.64 -5.52 6.81
CA GLY A 76 -1.15 -4.34 6.13
C GLY A 76 -0.61 -3.07 6.77
N VAL A 77 -0.19 -2.11 5.96
CA VAL A 77 0.12 -0.78 6.49
C VAL A 77 -1.22 -0.16 6.93
N PRO A 78 -1.35 0.31 8.18
CA PRO A 78 -2.62 0.82 8.67
C PRO A 78 -3.11 1.96 7.79
N PHE A 79 -4.38 1.91 7.37
CA PHE A 79 -5.01 2.89 6.48
C PHE A 79 -4.80 4.35 6.96
N GLN A 80 -4.72 4.54 8.27
CA GLN A 80 -4.44 5.81 8.95
C GLN A 80 -3.13 6.48 8.49
N VAL A 81 -2.09 5.71 8.15
CA VAL A 81 -0.78 6.26 7.72
C VAL A 81 -0.89 6.92 6.35
N HIS A 82 -1.74 6.40 5.47
CA HIS A 82 -1.95 6.92 4.11
C HIS A 82 -3.02 8.01 4.07
N TRP A 83 -3.75 8.23 5.17
CA TRP A 83 -4.94 9.05 5.21
C TRP A 83 -4.69 10.48 4.72
N ASN A 84 -3.56 11.07 5.10
CA ASN A 84 -3.18 12.42 4.67
C ASN A 84 -3.03 12.58 3.15
N PHE A 85 -2.75 11.50 2.43
CA PHE A 85 -2.69 11.49 0.96
C PHE A 85 -4.05 11.20 0.32
N VAL A 86 -4.90 10.43 0.99
CA VAL A 86 -6.22 10.01 0.46
C VAL A 86 -7.27 11.11 0.66
N LYS A 87 -7.27 11.78 1.81
CA LYS A 87 -8.25 12.79 2.20
C LYS A 87 -8.46 13.91 1.16
N PRO A 88 -7.44 14.63 0.67
CA PRO A 88 -7.65 15.74 -0.27
C PRO A 88 -8.28 15.31 -1.60
N ASP A 89 -7.95 14.12 -2.10
CA ASP A 89 -8.54 13.58 -3.32
C ASP A 89 -10.03 13.24 -3.13
N LEU A 90 -10.39 12.70 -1.96
CA LEU A 90 -11.77 12.40 -1.63
C LEU A 90 -12.60 13.66 -1.37
N GLU A 91 -12.02 14.67 -0.72
CA GLU A 91 -12.67 15.98 -0.52
C GLU A 91 -12.96 16.64 -1.87
N ARG A 92 -11.98 16.64 -2.78
CA ARG A 92 -12.16 17.17 -4.13
C ARG A 92 -13.24 16.40 -4.91
N ALA A 93 -13.28 15.08 -4.77
CA ALA A 93 -14.31 14.25 -5.40
C ALA A 93 -15.73 14.53 -4.87
N LEU A 94 -15.86 14.87 -3.59
CA LEU A 94 -17.13 15.29 -3.00
C LEU A 94 -17.57 16.65 -3.54
N GLU A 95 -16.65 17.59 -3.71
CA GLU A 95 -16.92 18.92 -4.28
C GLU A 95 -17.33 18.85 -5.76
N THR A 96 -16.64 18.03 -6.55
CA THR A 96 -16.91 17.88 -8.00
C THR A 96 -18.06 16.91 -8.29
N GLY A 97 -18.50 16.13 -7.31
CA GLY A 97 -19.48 15.07 -7.50
C GLY A 97 -19.00 13.93 -8.40
N THR A 98 -17.70 13.82 -8.68
CA THR A 98 -17.13 12.77 -9.54
C THR A 98 -16.64 11.58 -8.71
N CYS A 99 -16.56 10.40 -9.32
CA CYS A 99 -15.91 9.24 -8.69
C CYS A 99 -14.47 9.19 -9.20
N PRO A 100 -13.45 9.38 -8.34
CA PRO A 100 -12.07 9.31 -8.78
C PRO A 100 -11.71 7.84 -9.03
N ASP A 101 -10.85 7.56 -10.02
CA ASP A 101 -10.33 6.20 -10.24
C ASP A 101 -9.31 5.79 -9.15
N ARG A 102 -8.71 6.78 -8.48
CA ARG A 102 -7.69 6.62 -7.44
C ARG A 102 -7.78 7.75 -6.42
N ALA A 103 -7.44 7.44 -5.16
CA ALA A 103 -7.22 8.42 -4.10
C ALA A 103 -5.91 8.08 -3.38
N GLY A 104 -4.96 9.01 -3.38
CA GLY A 104 -3.57 8.73 -3.01
C GLY A 104 -2.96 7.60 -3.85
N LEU A 105 -2.48 6.55 -3.18
CA LEU A 105 -1.92 5.35 -3.82
C LEU A 105 -2.94 4.21 -3.98
N SER A 106 -4.16 4.40 -3.50
CA SER A 106 -5.19 3.35 -3.48
C SER A 106 -6.15 3.50 -4.66
N LYS A 107 -6.54 2.38 -5.25
CA LYS A 107 -7.55 2.35 -6.32
C LYS A 107 -8.94 2.47 -5.72
N VAL A 108 -9.77 3.32 -6.33
CA VAL A 108 -11.20 3.40 -6.03
C VAL A 108 -11.92 2.63 -7.13
N HIS A 109 -12.67 1.61 -6.76
CA HIS A 109 -13.30 0.72 -7.72
C HIS A 109 -14.59 1.32 -8.28
N TYR A 110 -15.43 1.86 -7.39
CA TYR A 110 -16.66 2.54 -7.74
C TYR A 110 -17.16 3.35 -6.54
N CYS A 111 -18.10 4.27 -6.80
CA CYS A 111 -18.78 5.05 -5.79
C CYS A 111 -20.21 4.55 -5.66
N SER A 112 -20.69 4.40 -4.43
CA SER A 112 -22.05 3.97 -4.13
C SER A 112 -22.61 4.76 -2.96
N THR A 113 -23.91 4.68 -2.73
CA THR A 113 -24.53 5.33 -1.58
C THR A 113 -24.65 4.33 -0.43
N VAL A 114 -24.08 4.66 0.72
CA VAL A 114 -24.11 3.84 1.94
C VAL A 114 -24.62 4.70 3.08
N VAL A 115 -25.72 4.29 3.71
CA VAL A 115 -26.41 5.06 4.77
C VAL A 115 -26.82 6.48 4.29
N GLY A 116 -27.25 6.59 3.03
CA GLY A 116 -27.66 7.87 2.43
C GLY A 116 -26.50 8.80 2.05
N GLU A 117 -25.26 8.47 2.42
CA GLU A 117 -24.07 9.25 2.10
C GLU A 117 -23.28 8.64 0.94
N ARG A 118 -22.50 9.48 0.25
CA ARG A 118 -21.61 9.01 -0.82
C ARG A 118 -20.43 8.27 -0.21
N ALA A 119 -20.25 7.02 -0.63
CA ALA A 119 -19.19 6.15 -0.18
C ALA A 119 -18.28 5.71 -1.34
N PHE A 120 -16.98 5.70 -1.08
CA PHE A 120 -15.93 5.32 -2.02
C PHE A 120 -15.47 3.89 -1.70
N ASN A 121 -15.57 2.97 -2.67
CA ASN A 121 -15.18 1.58 -2.47
C ASN A 121 -13.69 1.37 -2.79
N PHE A 122 -12.93 0.93 -1.78
CA PHE A 122 -11.52 0.56 -1.87
C PHE A 122 -11.28 -0.95 -1.77
N GLY A 123 -12.32 -1.75 -1.57
CA GLY A 123 -12.24 -3.20 -1.46
C GLY A 123 -12.05 -3.90 -2.80
N THR A 124 -11.33 -5.01 -2.79
CA THR A 124 -11.02 -5.81 -3.99
C THR A 124 -12.12 -6.82 -4.35
N GLY A 125 -13.18 -6.89 -3.55
CA GLY A 125 -14.43 -7.55 -3.92
C GLY A 125 -14.58 -9.03 -3.56
N PHE A 126 -13.59 -9.68 -2.93
CA PHE A 126 -13.65 -11.13 -2.65
C PHE A 126 -13.76 -11.54 -1.17
N ILE A 127 -13.25 -10.73 -0.23
CA ILE A 127 -13.26 -11.07 1.21
C ILE A 127 -13.78 -9.88 2.02
N ASP A 128 -13.26 -8.68 1.75
CA ASP A 128 -13.66 -7.46 2.45
C ASP A 128 -14.00 -6.35 1.44
N GLN A 129 -15.16 -5.72 1.61
CA GLN A 129 -15.47 -4.45 0.92
C GLN A 129 -15.31 -3.30 1.90
N SER A 130 -14.27 -2.50 1.72
CA SER A 130 -14.02 -1.30 2.52
C SER A 130 -14.60 -0.07 1.82
N TYR A 131 -15.50 0.61 2.49
CA TYR A 131 -16.11 1.85 2.06
C TYR A 131 -15.59 2.99 2.92
N VAL A 132 -15.21 4.10 2.30
CA VAL A 132 -14.87 5.33 3.02
C VAL A 132 -15.96 6.36 2.72
N LEU A 133 -16.50 6.99 3.77
CA LEU A 133 -17.53 8.01 3.64
C LEU A 133 -17.32 9.13 4.64
N ARG A 134 -17.82 10.32 4.28
CA ARG A 134 -17.79 11.51 5.13
C ARG A 134 -19.19 11.72 5.73
N THR A 135 -19.29 11.70 7.06
CA THR A 135 -20.56 11.94 7.75
C THR A 135 -20.32 12.54 9.14
N THR A 136 -21.27 13.33 9.62
CA THR A 136 -21.23 13.92 10.97
C THR A 136 -21.79 12.98 12.03
N VAL A 137 -22.56 11.97 11.62
CA VAL A 137 -23.21 10.99 12.51
C VAL A 137 -22.53 9.65 12.32
N GLU A 138 -22.08 9.01 13.41
CA GLU A 138 -21.50 7.68 13.32
C GLU A 138 -22.49 6.72 12.63
N PRO A 139 -22.11 6.09 11.50
CA PRO A 139 -23.04 5.29 10.73
C PRO A 139 -23.40 4.04 11.54
N VAL A 140 -24.62 3.99 12.08
CA VAL A 140 -25.10 2.84 12.84
C VAL A 140 -25.51 1.77 11.84
N ALA A 141 -24.87 0.61 11.91
CA ALA A 141 -25.17 -0.56 11.09
C ALA A 141 -26.50 -1.20 11.55
N ASN A 142 -27.62 -0.57 11.19
CA ASN A 142 -28.97 -1.03 11.54
C ASN A 142 -29.64 -1.60 10.28
N GLY A 143 -29.21 -2.78 9.85
CA GLY A 143 -29.87 -3.54 8.78
C GLY A 143 -29.64 -5.04 8.94
N PRO A 144 -30.61 -5.90 8.59
CA PRO A 144 -30.54 -7.35 8.79
C PRO A 144 -29.39 -8.06 8.04
N ASP A 145 -28.73 -7.39 7.09
CA ASP A 145 -27.64 -7.93 6.27
C ASP A 145 -26.25 -7.31 6.55
N GLN A 146 -26.09 -6.48 7.59
CA GLN A 146 -24.89 -5.63 7.70
C GLN A 146 -24.44 -5.43 9.15
N LEU A 147 -23.47 -6.24 9.60
CA LEU A 147 -22.56 -5.81 10.66
C LEU A 147 -21.20 -5.53 10.03
N VAL A 148 -21.02 -4.25 9.84
CA VAL A 148 -19.87 -3.63 9.22
C VAL A 148 -18.96 -3.17 10.35
N ARG A 149 -17.68 -3.52 10.30
CA ARG A 149 -16.70 -2.85 11.17
C ARG A 149 -16.61 -1.38 10.75
N VAL A 150 -17.21 -0.51 11.58
CA VAL A 150 -17.11 0.94 11.46
C VAL A 150 -15.89 1.39 12.26
N LYS A 151 -14.98 2.09 11.60
CA LYS A 151 -13.80 2.67 12.23
C LYS A 151 -13.69 4.13 11.86
N LYS A 152 -13.71 5.00 12.88
CA LYS A 152 -13.42 6.42 12.70
C LYS A 152 -11.96 6.62 12.31
N ILE A 153 -11.73 7.37 11.24
CA ILE A 153 -10.38 7.69 10.73
C ILE A 153 -9.98 9.10 11.17
N ASP A 154 -10.91 10.03 11.02
CA ASP A 154 -10.75 11.46 11.25
C ASP A 154 -12.09 12.04 11.74
N THR A 155 -12.12 13.35 12.01
CA THR A 155 -13.24 14.09 12.62
C THR A 155 -14.62 13.69 12.08
N ASP A 156 -14.76 13.62 10.76
CA ASP A 156 -15.98 13.36 10.00
C ASP A 156 -15.84 12.21 8.98
N TRP A 157 -14.78 11.39 9.06
CA TRP A 157 -14.52 10.30 8.11
C TRP A 157 -14.52 8.93 8.77
N TYR A 158 -15.21 7.99 8.13
CA TYR A 158 -15.40 6.63 8.62
C TYR A 158 -15.04 5.61 7.54
N VAL A 159 -14.34 4.53 7.94
CA VAL A 159 -14.27 3.29 7.18
C VAL A 159 -15.40 2.39 7.62
N VAL A 160 -16.11 1.84 6.64
CA VAL A 160 -17.23 0.92 6.78
C VAL A 160 -16.80 -0.34 6.04
N VAL A 161 -16.33 -1.35 6.76
CA VAL A 161 -15.94 -2.66 6.19
C VAL A 161 -17.12 -3.61 6.21
N ARG A 162 -17.64 -3.99 5.05
CA ARG A 162 -18.66 -5.04 4.90
C ARG A 162 -17.97 -6.40 4.74
N GLU A 163 -18.28 -7.31 5.66
CA GLU A 163 -17.94 -8.73 5.62
C GLU A 163 -19.11 -9.47 4.95
N PHE A 164 -18.80 -10.40 4.04
CA PHE A 164 -19.78 -11.26 3.35
C PHE A 164 -19.83 -12.64 3.99
#